data_AF-A0A3N5FEX5-F1
#
_entry.id   AF-A0A3N5FEX5-F1
#
_cell.length_a   1.000
_cell.length_b   1.000
_cell.length_c   1.000
_cell.angle_alpha   90.00
_cell.angle_beta   90.00
_cell.angle_gamma   90.00
#
_symmetry.space_group_name_H-M   'P 1'
#
loop_
_entity.id
_entity.type
_entity.pdbx_description
1 polymer ?
#
loop_
_entity_poly.entity_id
_entity_poly.type
_entity_poly.pdbx_seq_one_letter_code
_entity_poly.pdbx_strand_id
1 'polypeptide(L)'
;MTNERDRRITIVEVAIASAFIVWRLAAGSPAGWWKDWILVVAAFWIFTRIKPGSRAQPLAATLVMSYLLGIYLLGQTPLALFVFGIRP
;
A
#
# COMPACT_ATOMS: atom_id res chain seq x y z
N MET A 1 -10.49 7.74 27.45
CA MET A 1 -10.94 6.35 27.63
C MET A 1 -11.16 5.76 26.24
N THR A 2 -10.25 4.92 25.75
CA THR A 2 -10.43 4.23 24.47
C THR A 2 -11.46 3.13 24.68
N ASN A 3 -12.56 3.14 23.93
CA ASN A 3 -13.62 2.16 24.04
C ASN A 3 -13.03 0.76 23.75
N GLU A 4 -13.35 -0.25 24.56
CA GLU A 4 -12.83 -1.61 24.36
C GLU A 4 -13.21 -2.16 22.98
N ARG A 5 -14.35 -1.70 22.44
CA ARG A 5 -14.77 -1.95 21.06
C ARG A 5 -13.76 -1.41 20.04
N ASP A 6 -13.31 -0.17 20.19
CA ASP A 6 -12.38 0.49 19.26
C ASP A 6 -11.03 -0.23 19.25
N ARG A 7 -10.57 -0.66 20.44
CA ARG A 7 -9.34 -1.46 20.57
C ARG A 7 -9.45 -2.80 19.83
N ARG A 8 -10.58 -3.51 19.97
CA ARG A 8 -10.82 -4.78 19.27
C ARG A 8 -10.86 -4.60 17.76
N ILE A 9 -11.51 -3.54 17.28
CA ILE A 9 -11.56 -3.21 15.85
C ILE A 9 -10.15 -2.97 15.30
N THR A 10 -9.35 -2.14 15.97
CA THR A 10 -7.97 -1.87 15.56
C THR A 10 -7.13 -3.15 15.47
N ILE A 11 -7.25 -4.05 16.46
CA ILE A 11 -6.51 -5.33 16.45
C ILE A 11 -6.92 -6.19 15.25
N VAL A 12 -8.23 -6.30 14.98
CA VAL A 12 -8.75 -7.07 13.85
C VAL A 12 -8.29 -6.48 12.53
N GLU A 13 -8.35 -5.15 12.37
CA GLU A 13 -7.90 -4.47 11.15
C GLU A 13 -6.41 -4.64 10.90
N VAL A 14 -5.58 -4.55 11.94
CA VAL A 14 -4.14 -4.80 11.83
C VAL A 14 -3.88 -6.26 11.48
N ALA A 15 -4.56 -7.21 12.13
CA ALA A 15 -4.41 -8.64 11.83
C ALA A 15 -4.80 -8.98 10.38
N ILE A 16 -5.90 -8.41 9.88
CA ILE A 16 -6.35 -8.59 8.50
C ILE A 16 -5.31 -8.01 7.54
N ALA A 17 -4.84 -6.77 7.76
CA ALA A 17 -3.83 -6.16 6.91
C ALA A 17 -2.51 -6.96 6.90
N SER A 18 -2.07 -7.47 8.06
CA SER A 18 -0.91 -8.35 8.16
C SER A 18 -1.13 -9.68 7.42
N ALA A 19 -2.33 -10.27 7.49
CA ALA A 19 -2.65 -11.48 6.74
C ALA A 19 -2.57 -11.24 5.23
N PHE A 20 -3.03 -10.09 4.73
CA PHE A 20 -2.87 -9.71 3.32
C PHE A 20 -1.40 -9.57 2.92
N ILE A 21 -0.57 -8.97 3.77
CA ILE A 21 0.88 -8.89 3.53
C ILE A 21 1.48 -10.29 3.41
N VAL A 22 1.24 -11.16 4.40
CA VAL A 22 1.78 -12.53 4.41
C VAL A 22 1.32 -13.32 3.20
N TRP A 23 0.03 -13.29 2.88
CA TRP A 23 -0.53 -13.93 1.70
C TRP A 23 0.13 -13.41 0.42
N ARG A 24 0.29 -12.09 0.29
CA ARG A 24 0.84 -11.49 -0.92
C ARG A 24 2.32 -11.81 -1.10
N LEU A 25 3.08 -11.86 0.00
CA LEU A 25 4.47 -12.31 -0.02
C LEU A 25 4.58 -13.79 -0.39
N ALA A 26 3.67 -14.65 0.09
CA ALA A 26 3.68 -16.08 -0.23
C ALA A 26 3.25 -16.38 -1.68
N ALA A 27 2.28 -15.63 -2.21
CA ALA A 27 1.75 -15.84 -3.56
C ALA A 27 2.55 -15.12 -4.66
N GLY A 28 3.33 -14.10 -4.31
CA GLY A 28 4.08 -13.26 -5.25
C GLY A 28 5.55 -13.66 -5.40
N SER A 29 6.17 -13.19 -6.48
CA SER A 29 7.63 -13.27 -6.63
C SER A 29 8.32 -12.09 -5.94
N PRO A 30 9.44 -12.32 -5.20
CA PRO A 30 10.21 -11.25 -4.55
C PRO A 30 10.61 -10.09 -5.47
N ALA A 31 10.87 -10.39 -6.76
CA ALA A 31 11.25 -9.38 -7.75
C ALA A 31 10.16 -8.31 -7.99
N GLY A 32 8.89 -8.65 -7.72
CA GLY A 32 7.74 -7.76 -7.93
C GLY A 32 7.25 -7.03 -6.68
N TRP A 33 7.71 -7.41 -5.48
CA TRP A 33 7.16 -6.89 -4.22
C TRP A 33 7.28 -5.39 -4.07
N TRP A 34 8.34 -4.78 -4.61
CA TRP A 34 8.47 -3.33 -4.56
C TRP A 34 7.37 -2.64 -5.37
N LYS A 35 6.96 -3.17 -6.54
CA LYS A 35 5.85 -2.63 -7.33
C LYS A 35 4.47 -3.01 -6.79
N ASP A 36 4.40 -3.73 -5.68
CA ASP A 36 3.16 -4.30 -5.20
C ASP A 36 2.36 -3.29 -4.38
N TRP A 37 1.37 -2.69 -5.03
CA TRP A 37 0.50 -1.70 -4.40
C TRP A 37 -0.28 -2.25 -3.20
N ILE A 38 -0.56 -3.56 -3.15
CA ILE A 38 -1.28 -4.18 -2.03
C ILE A 38 -0.42 -4.13 -0.76
N LEU A 39 0.88 -4.44 -0.88
CA LEU A 39 1.81 -4.38 0.25
C LEU A 39 1.93 -2.96 0.80
N VAL A 40 2.02 -1.97 -0.09
CA VAL A 40 2.11 -0.55 0.28
C VAL A 40 0.86 -0.08 1.01
N VAL A 41 -0.32 -0.38 0.46
CA VAL A 41 -1.60 0.04 1.06
C VAL A 41 -1.83 -0.65 2.40
N ALA A 42 -1.52 -1.94 2.51
CA ALA A 42 -1.65 -2.68 3.77
C ALA A 42 -0.70 -2.13 4.84
N ALA A 43 0.56 -1.82 4.50
CA ALA A 43 1.50 -1.21 5.43
C ALA A 43 1.05 0.19 5.88
N PHE A 44 0.55 1.01 4.96
CA PHE A 44 0.01 2.32 5.28
C PHE A 44 -1.22 2.22 6.19
N TRP A 45 -2.11 1.26 5.93
CA TRP A 45 -3.27 1.00 6.78
C TRP A 45 -2.88 0.60 8.21
N ILE A 46 -1.90 -0.28 8.37
CA ILE A 46 -1.36 -0.63 9.69
C ILE A 46 -0.83 0.62 10.40
N PHE A 47 -0.08 1.47 9.69
CA PHE A 47 0.44 2.72 10.24
C PHE A 47 -0.67 3.66 10.74
N THR A 48 -1.74 3.87 9.96
CA THR A 48 -2.85 4.77 10.37
C THR A 48 -3.60 4.24 11.58
N ARG A 49 -3.69 2.91 11.74
CA ARG A 49 -4.34 2.24 12.88
C ARG A 49 -3.49 2.19 14.14
N ILE A 50 -2.17 2.06 14.03
CA ILE A 50 -1.26 2.08 15.18
C ILE A 50 -1.06 3.50 15.72
N LYS A 51 -0.98 4.51 14.83
CA LYS A 51 -0.76 5.91 15.21
C LYS A 51 -1.89 6.81 14.71
N PRO A 52 -3.12 6.67 15.24
CA PRO A 52 -4.22 7.55 14.88
C PRO A 52 -3.89 9.00 15.29
N GLY A 53 -4.01 9.94 14.37
CA GLY A 53 -3.75 11.37 14.63
C GLY A 53 -2.27 11.77 14.64
N SER A 54 -1.35 10.91 14.18
CA SER A 54 0.05 11.31 14.02
C SER A 54 0.17 12.48 13.03
N ARG A 55 0.95 13.50 13.39
CA ARG A 55 1.31 14.61 12.48
C ARG A 55 2.04 14.14 11.22
N ALA A 56 2.60 12.94 11.23
CA ALA A 56 3.25 12.32 10.09
C ALA A 56 2.25 11.67 9.10
N GLN A 57 0.97 11.51 9.45
CA GLN A 57 -0.04 10.95 8.55
C GLN A 57 -0.15 11.65 7.19
N PRO A 58 -0.27 12.99 7.11
CA PRO A 58 -0.34 13.65 5.81
C PRO A 58 0.92 13.43 4.98
N LEU A 59 2.10 13.47 5.60
CA LEU A 59 3.36 13.20 4.90
C LEU A 59 3.43 11.75 4.40
N ALA A 60 3.09 10.78 5.24
CA ALA A 60 3.05 9.38 4.87
C ALA A 60 2.03 9.12 3.74
N ALA A 61 0.87 9.76 3.78
CA ALA A 61 -0.13 9.69 2.73
C ALA A 61 0.41 10.24 1.40
N THR A 62 1.05 11.42 1.43
CA THR A 62 1.67 12.00 0.23
C THR A 62 2.74 11.07 -0.34
N LEU A 63 3.63 10.52 0.49
CA LEU A 63 4.67 9.60 0.04
C LEU A 63 4.07 8.33 -0.59
N VAL A 64 3.05 7.74 0.05
CA VAL A 64 2.34 6.57 -0.49
C VAL A 64 1.67 6.90 -1.82
N MET A 65 0.98 8.03 -1.92
CA MET A 65 0.32 8.44 -3.16
C MET A 65 1.33 8.72 -4.28
N SER A 66 2.43 9.41 -4.00
CA SER A 66 3.52 9.63 -4.95
C SER A 66 4.15 8.32 -5.41
N TYR A 67 4.34 7.37 -4.50
CA TYR A 67 4.88 6.05 -4.81
C TYR A 67 3.95 5.25 -5.73
N LEU A 68 2.66 5.20 -5.40
CA LEU A 68 1.64 4.51 -6.19
C LEU A 68 1.48 5.16 -7.57
N LEU A 69 1.53 6.49 -7.65
CA LEU A 69 1.57 7.21 -8.91
C LEU A 69 2.79 6.82 -9.74
N GLY A 70 3.98 6.75 -9.12
CA GLY A 70 5.20 6.31 -9.79
C GLY A 70 5.08 4.90 -10.38
N ILE A 71 4.57 3.94 -9.60
CA ILE A 71 4.32 2.58 -10.09
C ILE A 71 3.31 2.58 -11.24
N TYR A 72 2.22 3.33 -11.10
CA TYR A 72 1.19 3.42 -12.13
C TYR A 72 1.76 3.98 -13.44
N LEU A 73 2.53 5.07 -13.38
CA LEU A 73 3.17 5.67 -14.56
C LEU A 73 4.16 4.71 -15.21
N LEU A 74 4.96 3.96 -14.42
CA LEU A 74 5.86 2.92 -14.92
C LEU A 74 5.12 1.74 -15.57
N GLY A 75 3.94 1.39 -15.06
CA GLY A 75 3.08 0.36 -15.62
C GLY A 75 2.37 0.81 -16.91
N GLN A 76 2.06 2.10 -17.02
CA GLN A 76 1.41 2.68 -18.21
C GLN A 76 2.38 3.13 -19.28
N THR A 77 3.65 3.40 -18.97
CA THR A 77 4.63 3.85 -19.98
C THR A 77 4.72 2.89 -21.18
N PRO A 78 4.77 1.56 -20.99
CA PRO A 78 4.78 0.61 -22.11
C PRO A 78 3.52 0.70 -22.98
N LEU A 79 2.35 0.89 -22.37
CA LEU A 79 1.08 1.04 -23.09
C LEU A 79 1.00 2.39 -23.83
N ALA A 80 1.48 3.46 -23.21
CA ALA A 80 1.51 4.79 -23.81
C ALA A 80 2.45 4.82 -25.03
N LEU A 81 3.66 4.26 -24.91
CA LEU A 81 4.60 4.13 -26.03
C LEU A 81 4.01 3.33 -27.20
N PHE A 82 3.26 2.26 -26.89
CA PHE A 82 2.56 1.46 -27.89
C PHE A 82 1.48 2.26 -28.65
N VAL A 83 0.70 3.09 -27.95
CA VAL A 83 -0.30 3.98 -28.57
C VAL A 83 0.35 5.03 -29.47
N PHE A 84 1.55 5.52 -29.13
CA PHE A 84 2.32 6.44 -29.97
C PHE A 84 3.15 5.74 -31.07
N GLY A 85 2.99 4.44 -31.28
CA GLY A 85 3.67 3.69 -32.34
C GLY A 85 5.15 3.41 -32.08
N ILE A 86 5.65 3.73 -30.88
CA ILE A 86 7.01 3.41 -30.46
C ILE A 86 6.96 1.99 -29.89
N ARG A 87 7.40 1.01 -30.69
CA ARG A 87 7.56 -0.37 -30.19
C ARG A 87 8.76 -0.43 -29.23
N PRO A 88 8.63 -1.08 -28.06
CA PRO A 88 9.78 -1.36 -27.21
C PRO A 88 10.80 -2.26 -27.93
#